data_AF-A0A9D8HK21-F1
#
_entry.id   AF-A0A9D8HK21-F1
#
_cell.length_a   1.000
_cell.length_b   1.000
_cell.length_c   1.000
_cell.angle_alpha   90.00
_cell.angle_beta   90.00
_cell.angle_gamma   90.00
#
_symmetry.space_group_name_H-M   'P 1'
#
loop_
_entity.id
_entity.type
_entity.pdbx_description
1 polymer ?
#
loop_
_entity_poly.entity_id
_entity_poly.type
_entity_poly.pdbx_seq_one_letter_code
_entity_poly.pdbx_strand_id
1 'polypeptide(L)'
;MDNKIHSIDEINLKTLLRVLIKRKLAFFIAFVIVFIIGITYTFLVSPEYSSVSQLTLSNVEIYYNDEFYNYLPDEADSLWIIPRIEHDKVIDYIVGKLDPIDSELKSDTLISNAINLLSGELSRSQLIKSMNITIDRWNGIVMLTTYAKIPEIAYEINKALLDSYTDLKVKEREEAYNSVIKKINSEIINSEKLLSDLSNDLEKNKEEVLLSRKLEEEYNKYSVLTSIQNNLLDNKEYFINRIQINKPPDINSVVNTSNYLRNILLSFIASVIIGIITAFTVNHFKTP
;
A
#
# COMPACT_ATOMS: atom_id res chain seq x y z
N MET A 1 -1.83 -76.64 5.68
CA MET A 1 -1.33 -75.31 5.28
C MET A 1 -1.85 -74.35 6.33
N ASP A 2 -1.06 -74.12 7.38
CA ASP A 2 -1.47 -73.22 8.46
C ASP A 2 -0.90 -71.83 8.18
N ASN A 3 -1.78 -70.95 7.72
CA ASN A 3 -1.52 -69.52 7.65
C ASN A 3 -1.42 -68.98 9.09
N LYS A 4 -0.20 -68.82 9.60
CA LYS A 4 0.07 -67.94 10.74
C LYS A 4 -0.15 -66.50 10.27
N ILE A 5 -1.38 -66.02 10.42
CA ILE A 5 -1.67 -64.59 10.42
C ILE A 5 -0.97 -64.04 11.68
N HIS A 6 0.15 -63.34 11.50
CA HIS A 6 0.73 -62.54 12.57
C HIS A 6 -0.32 -61.54 13.03
N SER A 7 -0.83 -61.74 14.25
CA SER A 7 -1.63 -60.73 14.94
C SER A 7 -0.79 -59.45 15.02
N ILE A 8 -1.34 -58.36 14.49
CA ILE A 8 -0.78 -57.02 14.73
C ILE A 8 -1.00 -56.77 16.22
N ASP A 9 0.03 -56.99 17.03
CA ASP A 9 -0.02 -56.71 18.47
C ASP A 9 -0.48 -55.25 18.67
N GLU A 10 -1.56 -55.06 19.43
CA GLU A 10 -2.05 -53.73 19.78
C GLU A 10 -0.93 -52.96 20.52
N ILE A 11 -0.45 -51.89 19.87
CA ILE A 11 0.51 -50.97 20.47
C ILE A 11 -0.20 -50.14 21.54
N ASN A 12 -0.28 -50.70 22.75
CA ASN A 12 -0.79 -49.97 23.91
C ASN A 12 0.27 -49.00 24.46
N LEU A 13 -0.16 -47.91 25.12
CA LEU A 13 0.71 -46.85 25.66
C LEU A 13 1.86 -47.41 26.54
N LYS A 14 1.59 -48.47 27.30
CA LYS A 14 2.57 -49.17 28.14
C LYS A 14 3.69 -49.81 27.30
N THR A 15 3.35 -50.39 26.16
CA THR A 15 4.32 -50.97 25.21
C THR A 15 5.16 -49.87 24.58
N LEU A 16 4.54 -48.75 24.24
CA LEU A 16 5.23 -47.57 23.68
C LEU A 16 6.26 -46.99 24.64
N LEU A 17 5.87 -46.77 25.91
CA LEU A 17 6.80 -46.28 26.93
C LEU A 17 7.95 -47.26 27.20
N ARG A 18 7.68 -48.57 27.20
CA ARG A 18 8.72 -49.60 27.39
C ARG A 18 9.77 -49.56 26.27
N VAL A 19 9.35 -49.41 25.01
CA VAL A 19 10.27 -49.28 23.86
C VAL A 19 11.10 -48.01 23.97
N LEU A 20 10.49 -46.87 24.33
CA LEU A 20 11.19 -45.60 24.52
C LEU A 20 12.23 -45.68 25.66
N ILE A 21 11.91 -46.31 26.79
CA ILE A 21 12.87 -46.51 27.88
C ILE A 21 14.06 -47.37 27.43
N LYS A 22 13.80 -48.46 26.69
CA LYS A 22 14.82 -49.38 26.18
C LYS A 22 15.71 -48.73 25.12
N ARG A 23 15.14 -47.87 24.27
CA ARG A 23 15.82 -47.21 23.14
C ARG A 23 15.99 -45.70 23.34
N LYS A 24 16.07 -45.26 24.60
CA LYS A 24 16.16 -43.83 24.99
C LYS A 24 17.26 -43.07 24.26
N LEU A 25 18.40 -43.71 24.00
CA LEU A 25 19.52 -43.08 23.30
C LEU A 25 19.20 -42.82 21.81
N ALA A 26 18.55 -43.76 21.13
CA ALA A 26 18.17 -43.59 19.73
C ALA A 26 17.06 -42.53 19.58
N PHE A 27 16.08 -42.53 20.49
CA PHE A 27 15.09 -41.46 20.61
C PHE A 27 15.78 -40.10 20.78
N PHE A 28 16.69 -40.00 21.77
CA PHE A 28 17.33 -38.74 22.13
C PHE A 28 18.19 -38.18 21.00
N ILE A 29 18.98 -39.02 20.33
CA ILE A 29 19.82 -38.58 19.20
C ILE A 29 18.94 -38.06 18.06
N ALA A 30 17.90 -38.81 17.66
CA ALA A 30 17.00 -38.39 16.59
C ALA A 30 16.23 -37.11 16.96
N PHE A 31 15.75 -37.02 18.19
CA PHE A 31 15.11 -35.82 18.72
C PHE A 31 16.03 -34.61 18.62
N VAL A 32 17.26 -34.71 19.15
CA VAL A 32 18.22 -33.59 19.18
C VAL A 32 18.58 -33.14 17.76
N ILE A 33 18.83 -34.06 16.82
CA ILE A 33 19.19 -33.71 15.44
C ILE A 33 18.05 -32.95 14.76
N VAL A 34 16.83 -33.49 14.79
CA VAL A 34 15.67 -32.83 14.17
C VAL A 34 15.38 -31.49 14.83
N PHE A 35 15.52 -31.42 16.16
CA PHE A 35 15.27 -30.20 16.91
C PHE A 35 16.28 -29.11 16.58
N ILE A 36 17.58 -29.45 16.48
CA ILE A 36 18.63 -28.52 16.06
C ILE A 36 18.38 -28.04 14.63
N ILE A 37 18.01 -28.94 13.70
CA ILE A 37 17.67 -28.55 12.31
C ILE A 37 16.49 -27.57 12.31
N GLY A 38 15.42 -27.87 13.07
CA GLY A 38 14.24 -27.01 13.16
C GLY A 38 14.52 -25.65 13.81
N ILE A 39 15.35 -25.62 14.87
CA ILE A 39 15.84 -24.39 15.48
C ILE A 39 16.68 -23.59 14.48
N THR A 40 17.59 -24.24 13.77
CA THR A 40 18.46 -23.60 12.78
C THR A 40 17.63 -22.97 11.66
N TYR A 41 16.62 -23.70 11.15
CA TYR A 41 15.68 -23.16 10.18
C TYR A 41 14.90 -21.96 10.73
N THR A 42 14.45 -22.05 11.98
CA THR A 42 13.70 -20.99 12.66
C THR A 42 14.52 -19.70 12.82
N PHE A 43 15.81 -19.79 13.11
CA PHE A 43 16.65 -18.60 13.33
C PHE A 43 17.37 -18.09 12.07
N LEU A 44 17.65 -18.95 11.09
CA LEU A 44 18.39 -18.55 9.88
C LEU A 44 17.50 -18.29 8.66
N VAL A 45 16.38 -19.00 8.54
CA VAL A 45 15.54 -18.96 7.33
C VAL A 45 14.24 -18.21 7.55
N SER A 46 13.66 -18.35 8.76
CA SER A 46 12.39 -17.73 9.11
C SER A 46 12.41 -16.25 9.53
N PRO A 47 13.54 -15.57 9.85
CA PRO A 47 13.50 -14.14 10.11
C PRO A 47 12.82 -13.41 8.96
N GLU A 48 11.65 -12.85 9.23
CA GLU A 48 10.97 -11.92 8.34
C GLU A 48 10.79 -10.63 9.14
N TYR A 49 11.28 -9.55 8.56
CA TYR A 49 11.23 -8.22 9.12
C TYR A 49 10.26 -7.40 8.29
N SER A 50 9.45 -6.57 8.95
CA SER A 50 8.49 -5.70 8.28
C SER A 50 8.81 -4.22 8.51
N SER A 51 8.81 -3.44 7.44
CA SER A 51 8.75 -1.97 7.48
C SER A 51 7.37 -1.50 7.06
N VAL A 52 6.84 -0.45 7.70
CA VAL A 52 5.49 0.06 7.46
C VAL A 52 5.53 1.56 7.25
N SER A 53 4.95 2.02 6.14
CA SER A 53 4.60 3.42 5.92
C SER A 53 3.08 3.60 5.83
N GLN A 54 2.64 4.82 6.15
CA GLN A 54 1.24 5.21 6.10
C GLN A 54 1.06 6.43 5.21
N LEU A 55 0.13 6.31 4.27
CA LEU A 55 -0.24 7.36 3.34
C LEU A 55 -1.70 7.76 3.54
N THR A 56 -2.02 9.01 3.26
CA THR A 56 -3.39 9.47 3.11
C THR A 56 -3.44 10.57 2.05
N LEU A 57 -4.65 11.03 1.71
CA LEU A 57 -4.80 12.25 0.94
C LEU A 57 -4.59 13.43 1.91
N SER A 58 -3.71 14.35 1.55
CA SER A 58 -3.46 15.57 2.31
C SER A 58 -4.77 16.31 2.58
N ASN A 59 -4.90 16.95 3.75
CA ASN A 59 -6.11 17.67 4.18
C ASN A 59 -5.79 19.06 4.77
N VAL A 60 -4.78 19.76 4.23
CA VAL A 60 -4.34 21.08 4.71
C VAL A 60 -5.32 22.19 4.33
N GLU A 61 -6.45 22.36 5.03
CA GLU A 61 -7.47 23.46 5.08
C GLU A 61 -7.78 24.40 3.87
N ILE A 62 -6.87 24.62 2.91
CA ILE A 62 -7.01 25.22 1.57
C ILE A 62 -7.94 24.36 0.65
N TYR A 63 -8.62 23.36 1.20
CA TYR A 63 -9.26 22.26 0.46
C TYR A 63 -10.71 22.55 0.06
N TYR A 64 -11.24 23.71 0.43
CA TYR A 64 -12.58 24.14 0.04
C TYR A 64 -12.48 25.29 -0.95
N ASN A 65 -11.96 25.02 -2.16
CA ASN A 65 -12.23 25.94 -3.26
C ASN A 65 -13.62 25.59 -3.83
N ASP A 66 -14.66 25.90 -3.05
CA ASP A 66 -16.07 25.71 -3.41
C ASP A 66 -16.36 26.37 -4.76
N GLU A 67 -15.75 27.54 -4.99
CA GLU A 67 -15.83 28.27 -6.26
C GLU A 67 -15.25 27.44 -7.43
N PHE A 68 -14.08 26.83 -7.26
CA PHE A 68 -13.48 25.97 -8.29
C PHE A 68 -14.31 24.70 -8.54
N TYR A 69 -14.75 24.02 -7.47
CA TYR A 69 -15.55 22.82 -7.62
C TYR A 69 -16.91 23.08 -8.27
N ASN A 70 -17.55 24.21 -7.95
CA ASN A 70 -18.84 24.58 -8.53
C ASN A 70 -18.71 24.99 -10.00
N TYR A 71 -17.60 25.64 -10.37
CA TYR A 71 -17.40 26.15 -11.73
C TYR A 71 -16.80 25.12 -12.69
N LEU A 72 -15.85 24.31 -12.20
CA LEU A 72 -15.07 23.34 -12.98
C LEU A 72 -14.89 22.02 -12.20
N PRO A 73 -15.98 21.25 -12.00
CA PRO A 73 -15.97 20.07 -11.14
C PRO A 73 -15.03 18.96 -11.63
N ASP A 74 -14.93 18.75 -12.95
CA ASP A 74 -14.08 17.72 -13.54
C ASP A 74 -12.59 18.07 -13.37
N GLU A 75 -12.23 19.32 -13.56
CA GLU A 75 -10.88 19.83 -13.32
C GLU A 75 -10.50 19.76 -11.85
N ALA A 76 -11.41 20.14 -10.96
CA ALA A 76 -11.20 20.06 -9.52
C ALA A 76 -11.03 18.60 -9.06
N ASP A 77 -11.85 17.68 -9.58
CA ASP A 77 -11.68 16.25 -9.32
C ASP A 77 -10.39 15.69 -9.90
N SER A 78 -9.96 16.17 -11.07
CA SER A 78 -8.66 15.79 -11.63
C SER A 78 -7.52 16.18 -10.69
N LEU A 79 -7.60 17.30 -9.98
CA LEU A 79 -6.60 17.71 -8.99
C LEU A 79 -6.80 17.09 -7.61
N TRP A 80 -7.74 16.15 -7.49
CA TRP A 80 -8.14 15.47 -6.26
C TRP A 80 -8.49 16.45 -5.14
N ILE A 81 -9.08 17.60 -5.48
CA ILE A 81 -9.56 18.55 -4.48
C ILE A 81 -10.67 17.84 -3.68
N ILE A 82 -10.85 18.13 -2.40
CA ILE A 82 -11.93 17.48 -1.64
C ILE A 82 -13.14 18.39 -1.73
N PRO A 83 -14.27 17.97 -2.33
CA PRO A 83 -15.46 18.81 -2.37
C PRO A 83 -15.97 19.03 -0.95
N ARG A 84 -16.59 20.19 -0.69
CA ARG A 84 -17.19 20.48 0.62
C ARG A 84 -18.48 19.69 0.78
N ILE A 85 -18.33 18.47 1.29
CA ILE A 85 -19.40 17.51 1.56
C ILE A 85 -19.50 17.25 3.06
N GLU A 86 -20.57 16.57 3.46
CA GLU A 86 -20.74 16.09 4.84
C GLU A 86 -19.52 15.24 5.24
N HIS A 87 -19.12 15.33 6.52
CA HIS A 87 -17.86 14.78 7.02
C HIS A 87 -17.72 13.27 6.77
N ASP A 88 -18.83 12.54 6.81
CA ASP A 88 -18.91 11.11 6.50
C ASP A 88 -18.59 10.81 5.02
N LYS A 89 -19.00 11.69 4.09
CA LYS A 89 -18.72 11.52 2.65
C LYS A 89 -17.31 11.94 2.25
N VAL A 90 -16.62 12.74 3.08
CA VAL A 90 -15.21 13.12 2.85
C VAL A 90 -14.31 11.88 2.86
N ILE A 91 -14.53 10.98 3.82
CA ILE A 91 -13.78 9.73 3.91
C ILE A 91 -14.04 8.86 2.68
N ASP A 92 -15.29 8.75 2.21
CA ASP A 92 -15.62 8.01 1.00
C ASP A 92 -14.89 8.57 -0.24
N TYR A 93 -14.79 9.90 -0.36
CA TYR A 93 -14.02 10.55 -1.43
C TYR A 93 -12.53 10.19 -1.35
N ILE A 94 -11.93 10.33 -0.16
CA ILE A 94 -10.52 9.99 0.08
C ILE A 94 -10.27 8.52 -0.27
N VAL A 95 -11.09 7.61 0.26
CA VAL A 95 -10.99 6.16 -0.02
C VAL A 95 -11.13 5.89 -1.52
N GLY A 96 -12.05 6.56 -2.22
CA GLY A 96 -12.20 6.42 -3.67
C GLY A 96 -10.95 6.79 -4.46
N LYS A 97 -10.16 7.77 -4.00
CA LYS A 97 -8.87 8.13 -4.62
C LYS A 97 -7.72 7.22 -4.20
N LEU A 98 -7.81 6.59 -3.01
CA LEU A 98 -6.78 5.70 -2.49
C LEU A 98 -7.00 4.22 -2.85
N ASP A 99 -8.21 3.81 -3.21
CA ASP A 99 -8.56 2.43 -3.59
C ASP A 99 -7.68 1.88 -4.74
N PRO A 100 -7.33 2.67 -5.78
CA PRO A 100 -6.44 2.21 -6.86
C PRO A 100 -4.99 1.98 -6.44
N ILE A 101 -4.54 2.49 -5.29
CA ILE A 101 -3.11 2.48 -4.90
C ILE A 101 -2.52 1.07 -4.88
N ASP A 102 -3.30 0.06 -4.47
CA ASP A 102 -2.82 -1.32 -4.48
C ASP A 102 -2.42 -1.78 -5.88
N SER A 103 -3.26 -1.52 -6.89
CA SER A 103 -2.97 -1.93 -8.27
C SER A 103 -1.92 -1.03 -8.92
N GLU A 104 -1.91 0.26 -8.61
CA GLU A 104 -0.90 1.21 -9.07
C GLU A 104 0.49 0.82 -8.57
N LEU A 105 0.68 0.56 -7.27
CA LEU A 105 1.96 0.12 -6.70
C LEU A 105 2.48 -1.19 -7.31
N LYS A 106 1.60 -2.06 -7.84
CA LYS A 106 2.00 -3.30 -8.55
C LYS A 106 2.26 -3.09 -10.05
N SER A 107 2.03 -1.88 -10.57
CA SER A 107 2.18 -1.58 -12.00
C SER A 107 3.63 -1.70 -12.47
N ASP A 108 3.79 -1.99 -13.76
CA ASP A 108 5.10 -2.12 -14.43
C ASP A 108 5.99 -0.90 -14.20
N THR A 109 5.42 0.31 -14.33
CA THR A 109 6.14 1.56 -14.17
C THR A 109 6.69 1.72 -12.75
N LEU A 110 5.84 1.56 -11.73
CA LEU A 110 6.23 1.78 -10.34
C LEU A 110 7.20 0.73 -9.83
N ILE A 111 6.97 -0.54 -10.19
CA ILE A 111 7.86 -1.64 -9.86
C ILE A 111 9.23 -1.44 -10.52
N SER A 112 9.29 -1.03 -11.79
CA SER A 112 10.57 -0.82 -12.48
C SER A 112 11.34 0.36 -11.86
N ASN A 113 10.66 1.46 -11.53
CA ASN A 113 11.25 2.60 -10.85
C ASN A 113 11.81 2.20 -9.48
N ALA A 114 11.05 1.45 -8.68
CA ALA A 114 11.50 0.97 -7.37
C ALA A 114 12.71 0.01 -7.49
N ILE A 115 12.73 -0.90 -8.47
CA ILE A 115 13.88 -1.77 -8.74
C ILE A 115 15.13 -0.96 -9.11
N ASN A 116 14.96 0.09 -9.92
CA ASN A 116 16.07 0.97 -10.29
C ASN A 116 16.64 1.71 -9.07
N LEU A 117 15.78 2.19 -8.16
CA LEU A 117 16.20 2.82 -6.90
C LEU A 117 16.95 1.83 -5.99
N LEU A 118 16.58 0.55 -6.04
CA LEU A 118 17.25 -0.56 -5.34
C LEU A 118 18.45 -1.13 -6.12
N SER A 119 18.95 -0.43 -7.15
CA SER A 119 20.10 -0.86 -7.97
C SER A 119 19.97 -2.26 -8.58
N GLY A 120 18.74 -2.73 -8.83
CA GLY A 120 18.49 -4.03 -9.46
C GLY A 120 18.68 -5.25 -8.53
N GLU A 121 18.84 -5.06 -7.23
CA GLU A 121 19.13 -6.16 -6.28
C GLU A 121 17.96 -7.16 -6.13
N LEU A 122 16.75 -6.77 -6.51
CA LEU A 122 15.55 -7.61 -6.42
C LEU A 122 14.91 -7.81 -7.79
N SER A 123 14.51 -9.05 -8.06
CA SER A 123 13.62 -9.33 -9.20
C SER A 123 12.23 -8.78 -8.93
N ARG A 124 11.51 -8.47 -10.01
CA ARG A 124 10.10 -8.06 -9.97
C ARG A 124 9.22 -8.97 -9.12
N SER A 125 9.36 -10.29 -9.26
CA SER A 125 8.55 -11.23 -8.48
C SER A 125 8.86 -11.18 -6.99
N GLN A 126 10.12 -10.97 -6.62
CA GLN A 126 10.52 -10.80 -5.21
C GLN A 126 9.94 -9.51 -4.63
N LEU A 127 10.03 -8.39 -5.36
CA LEU A 127 9.49 -7.12 -4.92
C LEU A 127 7.97 -7.20 -4.70
N ILE A 128 7.22 -7.77 -5.66
CA ILE A 128 5.76 -7.93 -5.52
C ILE A 128 5.39 -8.84 -4.33
N LYS A 129 6.14 -9.92 -4.10
CA LYS A 129 5.90 -10.81 -2.94
C LYS A 129 6.27 -10.17 -1.61
N SER A 130 7.19 -9.22 -1.62
CA SER A 130 7.64 -8.53 -0.42
C SER A 130 6.69 -7.45 0.06
N MET A 131 5.69 -7.04 -0.72
CA MET A 131 4.80 -5.94 -0.33
C MET A 131 3.38 -6.42 -0.01
N ASN A 132 2.78 -5.78 0.99
CA ASN A 132 1.40 -5.93 1.36
C ASN A 132 0.80 -4.55 1.60
N ILE A 133 -0.34 -4.30 0.96
CA ILE A 133 -1.01 -3.00 0.98
C ILE A 133 -2.39 -3.22 1.58
N THR A 134 -2.73 -2.41 2.57
CA THR A 134 -4.04 -2.46 3.23
C THR A 134 -4.60 -1.06 3.33
N ILE A 135 -5.92 -0.94 3.18
CA ILE A 135 -6.61 0.35 3.22
C ILE A 135 -7.54 0.33 4.44
N ASP A 136 -7.26 1.20 5.41
CA ASP A 136 -8.19 1.53 6.47
C ASP A 136 -9.23 2.51 5.92
N ARG A 137 -10.36 1.95 5.50
CA ARG A 137 -11.46 2.68 4.88
C ARG A 137 -12.20 3.61 5.83
N TRP A 138 -12.06 3.44 7.14
CA TRP A 138 -12.70 4.32 8.12
C TRP A 138 -11.94 5.62 8.30
N ASN A 139 -10.61 5.56 8.14
CA ASN A 139 -9.73 6.69 8.34
C ASN A 139 -9.14 7.24 7.03
N GLY A 140 -9.39 6.58 5.88
CA GLY A 140 -8.81 6.98 4.60
C GLY A 140 -7.28 6.86 4.60
N ILE A 141 -6.75 5.80 5.21
CA ILE A 141 -5.30 5.58 5.36
C ILE A 141 -4.90 4.32 4.59
N VAL A 142 -3.85 4.42 3.78
CA VAL A 142 -3.18 3.27 3.17
C VAL A 142 -1.97 2.91 3.99
N MET A 143 -1.84 1.63 4.35
CA MET A 143 -0.65 1.08 4.99
C MET A 143 0.11 0.24 3.98
N LEU A 144 1.32 0.67 3.62
CA LEU A 144 2.27 -0.09 2.83
C LEU A 144 3.24 -0.81 3.76
N THR A 145 3.09 -2.12 3.85
CA THR A 145 3.97 -3.00 4.61
C THR A 145 4.89 -3.75 3.66
N THR A 146 6.18 -3.80 3.97
CA THR A 146 7.16 -4.54 3.17
C THR A 146 7.92 -5.51 4.04
N TYR A 147 8.26 -6.68 3.48
CA TYR A 147 8.84 -7.80 4.19
C TYR A 147 10.16 -8.22 3.56
N ALA A 148 11.19 -8.42 4.39
CA ALA A 148 12.45 -8.99 3.95
C ALA A 148 13.14 -9.78 5.06
N LYS A 149 14.14 -10.58 4.70
CA LYS A 149 14.94 -11.35 5.66
C LYS A 149 15.95 -10.50 6.44
N ILE A 150 16.22 -9.30 5.95
CA ILE A 150 17.19 -8.35 6.51
C ILE A 150 16.42 -7.05 6.77
N PRO A 151 16.51 -6.45 7.97
CA PRO A 151 15.70 -5.29 8.33
C PRO A 151 16.00 -4.08 7.43
N GLU A 152 17.27 -3.87 7.06
CA GLU A 152 17.69 -2.83 6.12
C GLU A 152 17.01 -3.00 4.76
N ILE A 153 16.93 -4.23 4.25
CA ILE A 153 16.27 -4.51 2.97
C ILE A 153 14.75 -4.22 3.06
N ALA A 154 14.09 -4.59 4.17
CA ALA A 154 12.66 -4.31 4.33
C ALA A 154 12.38 -2.80 4.32
N TYR A 155 13.25 -2.02 4.98
CA TYR A 155 13.21 -0.57 4.98
C TYR A 155 13.47 0.03 3.59
N GLU A 156 14.55 -0.37 2.91
CA GLU A 156 14.90 0.16 1.58
C GLU A 156 13.82 -0.16 0.55
N ILE A 157 13.22 -1.36 0.58
CA ILE A 157 12.07 -1.70 -0.27
C ILE A 157 10.90 -0.75 0.00
N ASN A 158 10.56 -0.50 1.28
CA ASN A 158 9.45 0.39 1.63
C ASN A 158 9.68 1.80 1.11
N LYS A 159 10.88 2.33 1.35
CA LYS A 159 11.30 3.67 0.92
C LYS A 159 11.29 3.78 -0.60
N ALA A 160 11.89 2.83 -1.32
CA ALA A 160 11.93 2.84 -2.78
C ALA A 160 10.53 2.77 -3.41
N LEU A 161 9.62 1.96 -2.86
CA LEU A 161 8.23 1.91 -3.33
C LEU A 161 7.47 3.21 -3.03
N LEU A 162 7.65 3.75 -1.83
CA LEU A 162 7.03 5.00 -1.42
C LEU A 162 7.50 6.18 -2.28
N ASP A 163 8.82 6.38 -2.39
CA ASP A 163 9.43 7.45 -3.17
C ASP A 163 9.01 7.36 -4.64
N SER A 164 9.08 6.15 -5.23
CA SER A 164 8.63 5.88 -6.60
C SER A 164 7.15 6.27 -6.82
N TYR A 165 6.29 5.95 -5.86
CA TYR A 165 4.86 6.26 -5.91
C TYR A 165 4.59 7.75 -5.81
N THR A 166 5.19 8.42 -4.81
CA THR A 166 4.98 9.85 -4.59
C THR A 166 5.51 10.66 -5.77
N ASP A 167 6.69 10.31 -6.30
CA ASP A 167 7.28 10.99 -7.46
C ASP A 167 6.42 10.84 -8.72
N LEU A 168 5.86 9.66 -8.94
CA LEU A 168 4.95 9.44 -10.07
C LEU A 168 3.68 10.27 -9.90
N LYS A 169 3.06 10.26 -8.72
CA LYS A 169 1.84 11.02 -8.47
C LYS A 169 2.04 12.53 -8.56
N VAL A 170 3.18 13.03 -8.09
CA VAL A 170 3.56 14.44 -8.27
C VAL A 170 3.62 14.79 -9.76
N LYS A 171 4.26 13.97 -10.61
CA LYS A 171 4.31 14.22 -12.06
C LYS A 171 2.93 14.19 -12.71
N GLU A 172 2.11 13.17 -12.42
CA GLU A 172 0.75 13.07 -12.94
C GLU A 172 -0.12 14.27 -12.52
N ARG A 173 0.02 14.75 -11.28
CA ARG A 173 -0.69 15.93 -10.80
C ARG A 173 -0.17 17.21 -11.42
N GLU A 174 1.14 17.35 -11.64
CA GLU A 174 1.71 18.51 -12.33
C GLU A 174 1.21 18.59 -13.78
N GLU A 175 1.11 17.47 -14.49
CA GLU A 175 0.52 17.41 -15.83
C GLU A 175 -0.96 17.84 -15.82
N ALA A 176 -1.75 17.32 -14.88
CA ALA A 176 -3.14 17.71 -14.71
C ALA A 176 -3.27 19.21 -14.37
N TYR A 177 -2.45 19.71 -13.45
CA TYR A 177 -2.42 21.11 -13.03
C TYR A 177 -2.13 22.04 -14.20
N ASN A 178 -1.11 21.72 -15.01
CA ASN A 178 -0.76 22.52 -16.18
C ASN A 178 -1.88 22.51 -17.23
N SER A 179 -2.58 21.39 -17.39
CA SER A 179 -3.76 21.29 -18.27
C SER A 179 -4.91 22.19 -17.81
N VAL A 180 -5.22 22.16 -16.50
CA VAL A 180 -6.25 23.00 -15.87
C VAL A 180 -5.92 24.49 -16.05
N ILE A 181 -4.70 24.92 -15.74
CA ILE A 181 -4.27 26.31 -15.91
C ILE A 181 -4.41 26.75 -17.37
N LYS A 182 -4.01 25.91 -18.33
CA LYS A 182 -4.14 26.22 -19.75
C LYS A 182 -5.61 26.40 -20.17
N LYS A 183 -6.52 25.57 -19.66
CA LYS A 183 -7.95 25.69 -19.92
C LYS A 183 -8.51 26.99 -19.33
N ILE A 184 -8.25 27.26 -18.05
CA ILE A 184 -8.68 28.48 -17.37
C ILE A 184 -8.18 29.73 -18.11
N ASN A 185 -6.90 29.78 -18.47
CA ASN A 185 -6.32 30.92 -19.22
C ASN A 185 -7.05 31.14 -20.55
N SER A 186 -7.38 30.05 -21.25
CA SER A 186 -8.08 30.13 -22.53
C SER A 186 -9.51 30.63 -22.36
N GLU A 187 -10.20 30.22 -21.29
CA GLU A 187 -11.53 30.72 -20.96
C GLU A 187 -11.53 32.18 -20.53
N ILE A 188 -10.56 32.61 -19.72
CA ILE A 188 -10.38 34.02 -19.33
C ILE A 188 -10.21 34.90 -20.58
N ILE A 189 -9.32 34.53 -21.50
CA ILE A 189 -9.09 35.29 -22.75
C ILE A 189 -10.38 35.39 -23.59
N ASN A 190 -11.14 34.31 -23.67
CA ASN A 190 -12.42 34.30 -24.39
C ASN A 190 -13.43 35.23 -23.71
N SER A 191 -13.50 35.21 -22.38
CA SER A 191 -14.38 36.08 -21.60
C SER A 191 -14.01 37.56 -21.74
N GLU A 192 -12.72 37.91 -21.74
CA GLU A 192 -12.25 39.28 -21.98
C GLU A 192 -12.69 39.79 -23.35
N LYS A 193 -12.57 38.95 -24.38
CA LYS A 193 -13.03 39.29 -25.73
C LYS A 193 -14.54 39.51 -25.78
N LEU A 194 -15.32 38.62 -25.18
CA LEU A 194 -16.78 38.72 -25.13
C LEU A 194 -17.25 39.96 -24.36
N LEU A 195 -16.60 40.28 -23.24
CA LEU A 195 -16.87 41.50 -22.49
C LEU A 195 -16.61 42.76 -23.32
N SER A 196 -15.50 42.80 -24.06
CA SER A 196 -15.19 43.90 -24.99
C SER A 196 -16.26 44.02 -26.09
N ASP A 197 -16.64 42.92 -26.73
CA ASP A 197 -17.64 42.91 -27.80
C ASP A 197 -19.02 43.34 -27.28
N LEU A 198 -19.46 42.80 -26.14
CA LEU A 198 -20.73 43.16 -25.50
C LEU A 198 -20.77 44.62 -25.05
N SER A 199 -19.67 45.15 -24.50
CA SER A 199 -19.57 46.56 -24.12
C SER A 199 -19.71 47.48 -25.34
N ASN A 200 -19.04 47.15 -26.44
CA ASN A 200 -19.12 47.90 -27.69
C ASN A 200 -20.52 47.88 -28.32
N ASP A 201 -21.26 46.79 -28.15
CA ASP A 201 -22.64 46.64 -28.66
C ASP A 201 -23.67 47.37 -27.79
N LEU A 202 -23.44 47.44 -26.48
CA LEU A 202 -24.28 48.15 -25.52
C LEU A 202 -24.23 49.67 -25.75
N GLU A 203 -23.07 50.20 -26.13
CA GLU A 203 -22.91 51.60 -26.55
C GLU A 203 -23.67 51.95 -27.85
N LYS A 204 -24.00 50.96 -28.68
CA LYS A 204 -24.58 51.16 -30.02
C LYS A 204 -26.07 50.83 -30.14
N ASN A 205 -26.64 50.05 -29.22
CA ASN A 205 -28.01 49.49 -29.35
C ASN A 205 -28.97 49.90 -28.21
N LYS A 206 -30.27 49.95 -28.51
CA LYS A 206 -31.36 50.27 -27.56
C LYS A 206 -31.88 49.07 -26.74
N GLU A 207 -31.38 47.85 -26.97
CA GLU A 207 -31.74 46.64 -26.20
C GLU A 207 -30.91 46.52 -24.90
N GLU A 208 -30.88 47.60 -24.14
CA GLU A 208 -29.96 47.85 -23.02
C GLU A 208 -30.08 46.78 -21.91
N VAL A 209 -31.30 46.32 -21.60
CA VAL A 209 -31.55 45.38 -20.50
C VAL A 209 -31.00 43.98 -20.78
N LEU A 210 -31.19 43.43 -22.00
CA LEU A 210 -30.74 42.09 -22.34
C LEU A 210 -29.21 42.03 -22.48
N LEU A 211 -28.61 43.07 -23.08
CA LEU A 211 -27.16 43.21 -23.21
C LEU A 211 -26.49 43.39 -21.85
N SER A 212 -27.08 44.18 -20.95
CA SER A 212 -26.58 44.36 -19.58
C SER A 212 -26.54 43.05 -18.80
N ARG A 213 -27.59 42.21 -18.91
CA ARG A 213 -27.61 40.92 -18.23
C ARG A 213 -26.51 39.98 -18.73
N LYS A 214 -26.30 39.90 -20.05
CA LYS A 214 -25.23 39.09 -20.64
C LYS A 214 -23.84 39.58 -20.23
N LEU A 215 -23.65 40.90 -20.15
CA LEU A 215 -22.42 41.51 -19.68
C LEU A 215 -22.13 41.12 -18.22
N GLU A 216 -23.14 41.19 -17.35
CA GLU A 216 -23.03 40.78 -15.94
C GLU A 216 -22.73 39.28 -15.79
N GLU A 217 -23.42 38.43 -16.55
CA GLU A 217 -23.17 36.98 -16.59
C GLU A 217 -21.71 36.67 -16.99
N GLU A 218 -21.20 37.31 -18.04
CA GLU A 218 -19.82 37.11 -18.52
C GLU A 218 -18.78 37.70 -17.57
N TYR A 219 -19.08 38.83 -16.93
CA TYR A 219 -18.20 39.45 -15.93
C TYR A 219 -18.06 38.57 -14.69
N ASN A 220 -19.17 38.00 -14.22
CA ASN A 220 -19.16 37.04 -13.11
C ASN A 220 -18.32 35.81 -13.46
N LYS A 221 -18.50 35.26 -14.68
CA LYS A 221 -17.65 34.17 -15.19
C LYS A 221 -16.16 34.54 -15.16
N TYR A 222 -15.80 35.70 -15.71
CA TYR A 222 -14.42 36.19 -15.73
C TYR A 222 -13.84 36.29 -14.30
N SER A 223 -14.57 36.95 -13.41
CA SER A 223 -14.16 37.14 -12.01
C SER A 223 -13.92 35.82 -11.30
N VAL A 224 -14.81 34.84 -11.46
CA VAL A 224 -14.70 33.51 -10.87
C VAL A 224 -13.46 32.78 -11.41
N LEU A 225 -13.26 32.78 -12.73
CA LEU A 225 -12.11 32.12 -13.36
C LEU A 225 -10.77 32.73 -12.92
N THR A 226 -10.70 34.06 -12.81
CA THR A 226 -9.50 34.76 -12.31
C THR A 226 -9.25 34.46 -10.84
N SER A 227 -10.29 34.40 -10.00
CA SER A 227 -10.18 33.98 -8.59
C SER A 227 -9.58 32.57 -8.47
N ILE A 228 -10.13 31.60 -9.24
CA ILE A 228 -9.63 30.23 -9.29
C ILE A 228 -8.17 30.19 -9.75
N GLN A 229 -7.84 30.90 -10.83
CA GLN A 229 -6.49 30.95 -11.38
C GLN A 229 -5.47 31.45 -10.35
N ASN A 230 -5.77 32.57 -9.69
CA ASN A 230 -4.89 33.15 -8.68
C ASN A 230 -4.67 32.17 -7.52
N ASN A 231 -5.73 31.54 -7.02
CA ASN A 231 -5.60 30.55 -5.97
C ASN A 231 -4.73 29.35 -6.40
N LEU A 232 -4.91 28.84 -7.63
CA LEU A 232 -4.07 27.76 -8.16
C LEU A 232 -2.60 28.15 -8.23
N LEU A 233 -2.29 29.35 -8.74
CA LEU A 233 -0.93 29.85 -8.89
C LEU A 233 -0.24 30.09 -7.54
N ASP A 234 -0.94 30.70 -6.60
CA ASP A 234 -0.42 31.02 -5.26
C ASP A 234 -0.16 29.75 -4.43
N ASN A 235 -0.87 28.66 -4.72
CA ASN A 235 -0.87 27.42 -3.93
C ASN A 235 -0.45 26.18 -4.74
N LYS A 236 0.33 26.34 -5.82
CA LYS A 236 0.73 25.26 -6.75
C LYS A 236 1.15 23.97 -6.05
N GLU A 237 2.03 24.07 -5.04
CA GLU A 237 2.58 22.90 -4.35
C GLU A 237 1.50 22.06 -3.67
N TYR A 238 0.42 22.66 -3.16
CA TYR A 238 -0.66 21.96 -2.48
C TYR A 238 -1.59 21.18 -3.44
N PHE A 239 -1.65 21.57 -4.71
CA PHE A 239 -2.41 20.86 -5.74
C PHE A 239 -1.61 19.71 -6.37
N ILE A 240 -0.28 19.79 -6.33
CA ILE A 240 0.61 18.77 -6.88
C ILE A 240 0.95 17.71 -5.82
N ASN A 241 1.24 18.13 -4.59
CA ASN A 241 1.61 17.24 -3.48
C ASN A 241 0.37 16.78 -2.70
N ARG A 242 -0.47 15.96 -3.34
CA ARG A 242 -1.73 15.49 -2.74
C ARG A 242 -1.57 14.29 -1.81
N ILE A 243 -0.55 13.46 -2.02
CA ILE A 243 -0.27 12.32 -1.14
C ILE A 243 0.47 12.82 0.10
N GLN A 244 -0.13 12.65 1.28
CA GLN A 244 0.49 12.94 2.55
C GLN A 244 1.05 11.64 3.17
N ILE A 245 2.30 11.70 3.61
CA ILE A 245 2.94 10.61 4.34
C ILE A 245 2.74 10.87 5.83
N ASN A 246 1.80 10.15 6.45
CA ASN A 246 1.54 10.25 7.89
C ASN A 246 2.63 9.56 8.71
N LYS A 247 3.15 8.45 8.19
CA LYS A 247 4.25 7.69 8.80
C LYS A 247 5.23 7.30 7.69
N PRO A 248 6.40 7.95 7.59
CA PRO A 248 7.44 7.51 6.68
C PRO A 248 8.03 6.16 7.16
N PRO A 249 8.68 5.40 6.27
CA PRO A 249 9.46 4.25 6.70
C PRO A 249 10.56 4.71 7.65
N ASP A 250 10.73 4.00 8.77
CA ASP A 250 11.79 4.25 9.75
C ASP A 250 12.48 2.93 10.07
N ILE A 251 13.79 2.90 9.82
CA ILE A 251 14.66 1.74 10.06
C ILE A 251 14.59 1.26 11.52
N ASN A 252 14.42 2.18 12.48
CA ASN A 252 14.33 1.85 13.90
C ASN A 252 12.98 1.25 14.27
N SER A 253 11.97 1.38 13.40
CA SER A 253 10.63 0.86 13.59
C SER A 253 10.39 -0.49 12.89
N VAL A 254 11.42 -1.05 12.25
CA VAL A 254 11.33 -2.35 11.57
C VAL A 254 11.09 -3.45 12.60
N VAL A 255 9.99 -4.18 12.43
CA VAL A 255 9.54 -5.21 13.38
C VAL A 255 9.92 -6.58 12.87
N ASN A 256 10.37 -7.45 13.77
CA ASN A 256 10.51 -8.86 13.47
C ASN A 256 9.12 -9.54 13.53
N THR A 257 8.60 -9.99 12.38
CA THR A 257 7.29 -10.63 12.26
C THR A 257 7.36 -12.15 12.40
N SER A 258 8.55 -12.69 12.67
CA SER A 258 8.78 -14.12 12.79
C SER A 258 8.05 -14.66 14.02
N ASN A 259 7.18 -15.64 13.78
CA ASN A 259 6.57 -16.42 14.85
C ASN A 259 7.56 -17.46 15.39
N TYR A 260 8.66 -17.01 16.00
CA TYR A 260 9.71 -17.87 16.55
C TYR A 260 9.14 -18.95 17.46
N LEU A 261 8.22 -18.56 18.36
CA LEU A 261 7.58 -19.51 19.28
C LEU A 261 6.82 -20.61 18.53
N ARG A 262 6.03 -20.25 17.52
CA ARG A 262 5.28 -21.22 16.70
C ARG A 262 6.24 -22.20 16.01
N ASN A 263 7.30 -21.68 15.42
CA ASN A 263 8.25 -22.50 14.67
C ASN A 263 9.10 -23.39 15.60
N ILE A 264 9.46 -22.90 16.79
CA ILE A 264 10.10 -23.70 17.85
C ILE A 264 9.16 -24.82 18.31
N LEU A 265 7.87 -24.52 18.56
CA LEU A 265 6.87 -25.52 18.96
C LEU A 265 6.66 -26.59 17.89
N LEU A 266 6.52 -26.18 16.62
CA LEU A 266 6.40 -27.11 15.49
C LEU A 266 7.66 -27.98 15.36
N SER A 267 8.85 -27.39 15.50
CA SER A 267 10.13 -28.12 15.49
C SER A 267 10.21 -29.11 16.64
N PHE A 268 9.78 -28.73 17.84
CA PHE A 268 9.73 -29.61 19.00
C PHE A 268 8.79 -30.81 18.76
N ILE A 269 7.56 -30.55 18.30
CA ILE A 269 6.57 -31.60 18.02
C ILE A 269 7.11 -32.56 16.95
N ALA A 270 7.65 -32.04 15.84
CA ALA A 270 8.24 -32.86 14.79
C ALA A 270 9.39 -33.74 15.31
N SER A 271 10.23 -33.18 16.18
CA SER A 271 11.36 -33.89 16.80
C SER A 271 10.90 -35.03 17.72
N VAL A 272 9.83 -34.82 18.49
CA VAL A 272 9.22 -35.88 19.31
C VAL A 272 8.69 -37.01 18.44
N ILE A 273 7.94 -36.69 17.38
CA ILE A 273 7.35 -37.68 16.48
C ILE A 273 8.45 -38.51 15.79
N ILE A 274 9.44 -37.86 15.20
CA ILE A 274 10.55 -38.55 14.51
C ILE A 274 11.40 -39.36 15.49
N GLY A 275 11.61 -38.83 16.70
CA GLY A 275 12.29 -39.56 17.77
C GLY A 275 11.57 -40.86 18.13
N ILE A 276 10.23 -40.81 18.28
CA ILE A 276 9.40 -42.00 18.56
C ILE A 276 9.54 -43.01 17.42
N ILE A 277 9.33 -42.58 16.17
CA ILE A 277 9.44 -43.45 14.98
C ILE A 277 10.80 -44.15 14.98
N THR A 278 11.89 -43.39 15.13
CA THR A 278 13.26 -43.92 15.11
C THR A 278 13.50 -44.94 16.21
N ALA A 279 13.04 -44.68 17.43
CA ALA A 279 13.19 -45.61 18.55
C ALA A 279 12.49 -46.96 18.30
N PHE A 280 11.32 -46.92 17.65
CA PHE A 280 10.58 -48.12 17.27
C PHE A 280 11.23 -48.88 16.12
N THR A 281 11.67 -48.18 15.07
CA THR A 281 12.40 -48.77 13.94
C THR A 281 13.65 -49.49 14.44
N VAL A 282 14.47 -48.83 15.27
CA VAL A 282 15.67 -49.43 15.87
C VAL A 282 15.32 -50.62 16.79
N ASN A 283 14.17 -50.61 17.45
CA ASN A 283 13.74 -51.75 18.26
C ASN A 283 13.34 -52.94 17.40
N HIS A 284 12.59 -52.72 16.31
CA HIS A 284 12.13 -53.75 15.38
C HIS A 284 13.28 -54.47 14.69
N PHE A 285 14.32 -53.74 14.27
CA PHE A 285 15.51 -54.33 13.63
C PHE A 285 16.55 -54.94 14.59
N LYS A 286 16.38 -54.77 15.92
CA LYS A 286 17.28 -55.36 16.95
C LYS A 286 16.62 -56.45 17.78
N THR A 287 15.37 -56.79 17.52
CA THR A 287 14.75 -58.03 17.98
C THR A 287 15.12 -59.14 17.00
N PRO A 288 15.92 -60.16 17.39
CA PRO A 288 16.05 -61.38 16.59
C PRO A 288 14.72 -62.12 16.48
#